data_AF-A0A932VF21-F1
#
_entry.id   AF-A0A932VF21-F1
#
_cell.length_a   1.000
_cell.length_b   1.000
_cell.length_c   1.000
_cell.angle_alpha   90.00
_cell.angle_beta   90.00
_cell.angle_gamma   90.00
#
_symmetry.space_group_name_H-M   'P 1'
#
loop_
_entity.id
_entity.type
_entity.pdbx_description
1 polymer ?
#
loop_
_entity_poly.entity_id
_entity_poly.type
_entity_poly.pdbx_seq_one_letter_code
_entity_poly.pdbx_strand_id
1 'polypeptide(L)'
;MARKDPALAAEGAVVFLERLSPALEQVDSSSGALGSAVHHAIAALVPVIAHATGDDATRDAWLERLWAAHVADEIPYIECLGDYWGDLCASREVASRWADRLMDDTRRALAPARPTRAFFKGTSACLSALLASQRFDEMMQLLASETFWPYKQWSVKALLAQGRKAEAVRQAEACRSPWSNDRAVDVMCEEILLSSGLAEEAYRRYGLRAHTTGSYAATFRAVTKRYPDRAAREVLADLVGTTPGLEGKWFAAAKDAGFLDYAITLARLSPVDPKTLARAARDFAESESVFAIEAGLLAIEGFANGLGFEVTGADVLMAYVGAMTAGTNVERSPEVRVRLAEMLRQERVGTVFVRQALGVLAGKG
;
A
#
# COMPACT_ATOMS: atom_id res chain seq x y z
N MET A 1 3.34 31.50 3.73
CA MET A 1 3.22 32.17 5.04
C MET A 1 4.18 31.58 6.07
N ALA A 2 4.33 30.26 6.19
CA ALA A 2 5.25 29.64 7.16
C ALA A 2 6.71 30.15 7.16
N ARG A 3 7.28 30.55 5.99
CA ARG A 3 8.62 31.15 5.93
C ARG A 3 8.68 32.62 6.37
N LYS A 4 7.55 33.33 6.40
CA LYS A 4 7.46 34.77 6.71
C LYS A 4 6.96 35.00 8.14
N ASP A 5 5.99 34.21 8.57
CA ASP A 5 5.43 34.22 9.93
C ASP A 5 5.04 32.78 10.31
N PRO A 6 5.94 32.04 11.00
CA PRO A 6 5.69 30.67 11.42
C PRO A 6 4.51 30.54 12.40
N ALA A 7 4.35 31.51 13.32
CA ALA A 7 3.30 31.47 14.34
C ALA A 7 1.92 31.65 13.70
N LEU A 8 1.77 32.62 12.80
CA LEU A 8 0.52 32.82 12.06
C LEU A 8 0.18 31.63 11.15
N ALA A 9 1.19 30.97 10.58
CA ALA A 9 0.98 29.78 9.78
C ALA A 9 0.49 28.59 10.61
N ALA A 10 1.06 28.39 11.82
CA ALA A 10 0.58 27.38 12.76
C ALA A 10 -0.84 27.70 13.25
N GLU A 11 -1.13 28.95 13.58
CA GLU A 11 -2.48 29.38 13.96
C GLU A 11 -3.50 29.04 12.86
N GLY A 12 -3.20 29.36 11.60
CA GLY A 12 -4.06 28.99 10.47
C GLY A 12 -4.24 27.48 10.30
N ALA A 13 -3.18 26.69 10.53
CA ALA A 13 -3.23 25.23 10.50
C ALA A 13 -4.10 24.66 11.63
N VAL A 14 -3.99 25.21 12.85
CA VAL A 14 -4.82 24.83 14.00
C VAL A 14 -6.29 25.14 13.73
N VAL A 15 -6.61 26.35 13.25
CA VAL A 15 -7.99 26.74 12.87
C VAL A 15 -8.55 25.81 11.80
N PHE A 16 -7.75 25.43 10.80
CA PHE A 16 -8.19 24.51 9.77
C PHE A 16 -8.54 23.13 10.35
N LEU A 17 -7.65 22.54 11.16
CA LEU A 17 -7.85 21.22 11.77
C LEU A 17 -9.03 21.21 12.74
N GLU A 18 -9.22 22.28 13.52
CA GLU A 18 -10.35 22.46 14.43
C GLU A 18 -11.71 22.40 13.71
N ARG A 19 -11.77 22.95 12.49
CA ARG A 19 -13.03 23.05 11.72
C ARG A 19 -13.24 21.90 10.75
N LEU A 20 -12.25 21.02 10.58
CA LEU A 20 -12.24 20.05 9.50
C LEU A 20 -13.30 18.98 9.70
N SER A 21 -13.32 18.34 10.87
CA SER A 21 -14.29 17.27 11.14
C SER A 21 -15.75 17.76 11.06
N PRO A 22 -16.16 18.84 11.76
CA PRO A 22 -17.53 19.35 11.66
C PRO A 22 -17.97 19.74 10.25
N ALA A 23 -17.04 20.22 9.42
CA ALA A 23 -17.34 20.58 8.03
C ALA A 23 -17.59 19.36 7.12
N LEU A 24 -17.08 18.18 7.50
CA LEU A 24 -17.16 16.95 6.70
C LEU A 24 -18.26 15.99 7.18
N GLU A 25 -18.82 16.19 8.37
CA GLU A 25 -19.84 15.31 8.95
C GLU A 25 -21.05 15.06 8.04
N GLN A 26 -21.44 16.07 7.24
CA GLN A 26 -22.61 16.01 6.36
C GLN A 26 -22.28 15.61 4.92
N VAL A 27 -21.03 15.21 4.64
CA VAL A 27 -20.56 14.82 3.31
C VAL A 27 -20.47 13.30 3.22
N ASP A 28 -20.94 12.73 2.11
CA ASP A 28 -20.77 11.29 1.84
C ASP A 28 -19.28 10.94 1.70
N SER A 29 -18.76 10.21 2.68
CA SER A 29 -17.38 9.76 2.77
C SER A 29 -17.20 8.27 2.49
N SER A 30 -18.23 7.58 1.99
CA SER A 30 -18.25 6.13 1.76
C SER A 30 -17.13 5.61 0.84
N SER A 31 -16.64 6.44 -0.09
CA SER A 31 -15.52 6.10 -0.98
C SER A 31 -14.15 6.05 -0.27
N GLY A 32 -14.04 6.56 0.96
CA GLY A 32 -12.78 6.72 1.69
C GLY A 32 -11.85 7.82 1.16
N ALA A 33 -12.18 8.45 0.02
CA ALA A 33 -11.35 9.50 -0.58
C ALA A 33 -11.18 10.71 0.34
N LEU A 34 -12.26 11.10 1.05
CA LEU A 34 -12.21 12.18 2.04
C LEU A 34 -11.27 11.85 3.20
N GLY A 35 -11.36 10.64 3.76
CA GLY A 35 -10.46 10.19 4.83
C GLY A 35 -8.99 10.23 4.38
N SER A 36 -8.69 9.76 3.16
CA SER A 36 -7.33 9.85 2.61
C SER A 36 -6.85 11.30 2.45
N ALA A 37 -7.71 12.20 1.98
CA ALA A 37 -7.37 13.60 1.80
C ALA A 37 -7.11 14.31 3.15
N VAL A 38 -7.95 14.05 4.15
CA VAL A 38 -7.79 14.56 5.53
C VAL A 38 -6.49 14.05 6.15
N HIS A 39 -6.20 12.76 6.02
CA HIS A 39 -4.95 12.18 6.52
C HIS A 39 -3.71 12.86 5.91
N HIS A 40 -3.72 13.11 4.60
CA HIS A 40 -2.64 13.86 3.93
C HIS A 40 -2.55 15.32 4.39
N ALA A 41 -3.69 15.98 4.62
CA ALA A 41 -3.71 17.34 5.15
C ALA A 41 -3.11 17.40 6.55
N ILE A 42 -3.47 16.48 7.45
CA ILE A 42 -2.89 16.39 8.80
C ILE A 42 -1.37 16.17 8.71
N ALA A 43 -0.92 15.19 7.92
CA ALA A 43 0.50 14.90 7.74
C ALA A 43 1.31 16.12 7.20
N ALA A 44 0.68 16.97 6.39
CA ALA A 44 1.32 18.19 5.87
C ALA A 44 1.31 19.36 6.87
N LEU A 45 0.27 19.46 7.71
CA LEU A 45 0.08 20.58 8.64
C LEU A 45 0.74 20.36 10.00
N VAL A 46 0.87 19.12 10.47
CA VAL A 46 1.57 18.80 11.73
C VAL A 46 2.98 19.40 11.76
N PRO A 47 3.84 19.25 10.72
CA PRO A 47 5.15 19.88 10.71
C PRO A 47 5.09 21.41 10.74
N VAL A 48 4.07 22.03 10.14
CA VAL A 48 3.90 23.50 10.17
C VAL A 48 3.65 23.98 11.60
N ILE A 49 2.81 23.25 12.35
CA ILE A 49 2.53 23.55 13.76
C ILE A 49 3.75 23.23 14.63
N ALA A 50 4.35 22.05 14.48
CA ALA A 50 5.48 21.61 15.28
C ALA A 50 6.69 22.55 15.20
N HIS A 51 7.03 23.06 14.00
CA HIS A 51 8.19 23.93 13.79
C HIS A 51 7.91 25.42 14.04
N ALA A 52 6.68 25.82 14.34
CA ALA A 52 6.37 27.21 14.60
C ALA A 52 6.99 27.70 15.91
N THR A 53 7.67 28.85 15.82
CA THR A 53 8.22 29.55 16.98
C THR A 53 7.08 30.15 17.79
N GLY A 54 7.01 29.82 19.08
CA GLY A 54 6.04 30.33 20.04
C GLY A 54 6.48 29.94 21.45
N ASP A 55 5.99 30.65 22.46
CA ASP A 55 6.20 30.26 23.85
C ASP A 55 5.31 29.05 24.22
N ASP A 56 5.63 28.42 25.34
CA ASP A 56 4.87 27.28 25.88
C ASP A 56 3.37 27.61 26.05
N ALA A 57 3.04 28.86 26.38
CA ALA A 57 1.66 29.30 26.58
C ALA A 57 0.86 29.29 25.26
N THR A 58 1.43 29.84 24.19
CA THR A 58 0.83 29.80 22.85
C THR A 58 0.69 28.36 22.36
N ARG A 59 1.72 27.54 22.61
CA ARG A 59 1.74 26.13 22.26
C ARG A 59 0.62 25.36 22.96
N ASP A 60 0.48 25.54 24.27
CA ASP A 60 -0.57 24.89 25.06
C ASP A 60 -1.97 25.34 24.59
N ALA A 61 -2.15 26.63 24.27
CA ALA A 61 -3.42 27.13 23.72
C ALA A 61 -3.80 26.46 22.38
N TRP A 62 -2.84 26.22 21.49
CA TRP A 62 -3.07 25.45 20.26
C TRP A 62 -3.46 24.01 20.55
N LEU A 63 -2.73 23.34 21.45
CA LEU A 63 -2.98 21.94 21.80
C LEU A 63 -4.35 21.75 22.47
N GLU A 64 -4.79 22.68 23.33
CA GLU A 64 -6.13 22.63 23.94
C GLU A 64 -7.24 22.69 22.88
N ARG A 65 -7.09 23.55 21.87
CA ARG A 65 -8.07 23.66 20.78
C ARG A 65 -8.09 22.42 19.90
N LEU A 66 -6.92 21.90 19.54
CA LEU A 66 -6.81 20.64 18.81
C LEU A 66 -7.37 19.48 19.62
N TRP A 67 -7.19 19.49 20.95
CA TRP A 67 -7.68 18.43 21.83
C TRP A 67 -9.20 18.47 21.92
N ALA A 68 -9.79 19.66 22.04
CA ALA A 68 -11.24 19.85 21.99
C ALA A 68 -11.82 19.33 20.68
N ALA A 69 -11.19 19.64 19.54
CA ALA A 69 -11.61 19.14 18.23
C ALA A 69 -11.49 17.61 18.15
N HIS A 70 -10.37 17.03 18.61
CA HIS A 70 -10.12 15.59 18.63
C HIS A 70 -11.15 14.84 19.50
N VAL A 71 -11.53 15.40 20.65
CA VAL A 71 -12.55 14.80 21.52
C VAL A 71 -13.94 14.89 20.87
N ALA A 72 -14.25 15.99 20.21
CA ALA A 72 -15.51 16.22 19.50
C ALA A 72 -15.65 15.43 18.17
N ASP A 73 -14.56 14.79 17.70
CA ASP A 73 -14.52 14.04 16.44
C ASP A 73 -15.37 12.76 16.54
N GLU A 74 -16.65 12.82 16.16
CA GLU A 74 -17.58 11.69 16.24
C GLU A 74 -17.38 10.70 15.08
N ILE A 75 -17.33 11.22 13.85
CA ILE A 75 -16.81 10.46 12.71
C ILE A 75 -15.29 10.67 12.71
N PRO A 76 -14.45 9.63 12.82
CA PRO A 76 -13.02 9.77 13.12
C PRO A 76 -12.22 10.28 11.91
N TYR A 77 -12.46 11.53 11.49
CA TYR A 77 -11.75 12.16 10.39
C TYR A 77 -10.38 12.65 10.83
N ILE A 78 -10.27 13.18 12.06
CA ILE A 78 -9.03 13.74 12.59
C ILE A 78 -8.40 12.90 13.69
N GLU A 79 -8.93 11.70 13.99
CA GLU A 79 -8.40 10.77 15.00
C GLU A 79 -6.88 10.55 14.88
N CYS A 80 -6.33 10.49 13.66
CA CYS A 80 -4.89 10.28 13.46
C CYS A 80 -4.03 11.45 13.96
N LEU A 81 -4.61 12.60 14.30
CA LEU A 81 -3.92 13.69 14.98
C LEU A 81 -3.31 13.26 16.32
N GLY A 82 -3.96 12.32 17.01
CA GLY A 82 -3.44 11.74 18.25
C GLY A 82 -2.09 11.04 18.07
N ASP A 83 -1.80 10.47 16.90
CA ASP A 83 -0.50 9.85 16.65
C ASP A 83 0.63 10.88 16.53
N TYR A 84 0.31 12.14 16.20
CA TYR A 84 1.27 13.24 16.06
C TYR A 84 1.39 14.11 17.31
N TRP A 85 0.72 13.75 18.42
CA TRP A 85 0.61 14.62 19.59
C TRP A 85 1.97 15.01 20.19
N GLY A 86 2.91 14.07 20.26
CA GLY A 86 4.27 14.32 20.72
C GLY A 86 5.03 15.33 19.86
N ASP A 87 4.87 15.27 18.53
CA ASP A 87 5.47 16.24 17.60
C ASP A 87 4.82 17.62 17.77
N LEU A 88 3.50 17.66 17.93
CA LEU A 88 2.74 18.89 18.14
C LEU A 88 3.14 19.60 19.44
N CYS A 89 3.60 18.86 20.46
CA CYS A 89 4.08 19.43 21.72
C CYS A 89 5.34 20.30 21.56
N ALA A 90 6.18 20.02 20.56
CA ALA A 90 7.43 20.72 20.22
C ALA A 90 8.53 20.78 21.32
N SER A 91 8.20 20.56 22.60
CA SER A 91 9.16 20.45 23.71
C SER A 91 8.87 19.22 24.58
N ARG A 92 9.91 18.75 25.28
CA ARG A 92 9.80 17.62 26.22
C ARG A 92 8.88 17.97 27.39
N GLU A 93 8.94 19.21 27.85
CA GLU A 93 8.21 19.72 29.01
C GLU A 93 6.70 19.75 28.72
N VAL A 94 6.29 20.32 27.58
CA VAL A 94 4.90 20.32 27.13
C VAL A 94 4.41 18.88 26.94
N ALA A 95 5.20 18.03 26.27
CA ALA A 95 4.85 16.62 26.08
C ALA A 95 4.66 15.88 27.40
N SER A 96 5.50 16.14 28.40
CA SER A 96 5.37 15.52 29.73
C SER A 96 4.07 15.95 30.43
N ARG A 97 3.72 17.25 30.39
CA ARG A 97 2.46 17.76 30.97
C ARG A 97 1.23 17.11 30.32
N TRP A 98 1.23 16.98 29.00
CA TRP A 98 0.17 16.31 28.26
C TRP A 98 0.11 14.81 28.55
N ALA A 99 1.25 14.14 28.67
CA ALA A 99 1.31 12.74 29.09
C ALA A 99 0.66 12.55 30.46
N ASP A 100 0.99 13.39 31.45
CA ASP A 100 0.41 13.33 32.80
C ASP A 100 -1.12 13.50 32.78
N ARG A 101 -1.63 14.46 32.00
CA ARG A 101 -3.07 14.72 31.87
C ARG A 101 -3.84 13.52 31.31
N LEU A 102 -3.26 12.82 30.33
CA LEU A 102 -3.93 11.72 29.62
C LEU A 102 -3.65 10.34 30.21
N MET A 103 -2.68 10.22 31.12
CA MET A 103 -2.16 8.95 31.63
C MET A 103 -3.25 8.13 32.32
N ASP A 104 -4.04 8.74 33.20
CA ASP A 104 -4.98 8.01 34.05
C ASP A 104 -6.14 7.40 33.24
N ASP A 105 -6.67 8.13 32.25
CA ASP A 105 -7.67 7.62 31.32
C ASP A 105 -7.09 6.52 30.43
N THR A 106 -5.86 6.71 29.95
CA THR A 106 -5.17 5.70 29.13
C THR A 106 -4.93 4.41 29.93
N ARG A 107 -4.50 4.51 31.19
CA ARG A 107 -4.32 3.36 32.08
C ARG A 107 -5.64 2.62 32.33
N ARG A 108 -6.74 3.35 32.49
CA ARG A 108 -8.09 2.75 32.62
C ARG A 108 -8.54 2.06 31.34
N ALA A 109 -8.23 2.63 30.17
CA ALA A 109 -8.58 2.07 28.87
C ALA A 109 -7.82 0.77 28.57
N LEU A 110 -6.52 0.73 28.91
CA LEU A 110 -5.62 -0.41 28.64
C LEU A 110 -5.60 -1.47 29.75
N ALA A 111 -6.38 -1.31 30.81
CA ALA A 111 -6.40 -2.24 31.94
C ALA A 111 -6.85 -3.65 31.49
N PRO A 112 -6.08 -4.72 31.78
CA PRO A 112 -6.30 -6.08 31.25
C PRO A 112 -7.54 -6.81 31.80
N ALA A 113 -8.33 -6.20 32.70
CA ALA A 113 -9.32 -6.89 33.53
C ALA A 113 -10.76 -6.35 33.37
N ARG A 114 -11.25 -6.17 32.13
CA ARG A 114 -12.66 -5.83 31.91
C ARG A 114 -13.31 -6.74 30.86
N PRO A 115 -14.58 -7.15 31.07
CA PRO A 115 -15.35 -7.90 30.08
C PRO A 115 -15.57 -7.10 28.79
N THR A 116 -15.41 -5.78 28.83
CA THR A 116 -15.36 -4.89 27.66
C THR A 116 -14.13 -3.99 27.75
N ARG A 117 -13.35 -3.91 26.66
CA ARG A 117 -12.26 -2.91 26.56
C ARG A 117 -12.89 -1.51 26.59
N ALA A 118 -12.42 -0.66 27.50
CA ALA A 118 -12.83 0.74 27.49
C ALA A 118 -12.03 1.46 26.41
N PHE A 119 -12.73 2.17 25.52
CA PHE A 119 -12.10 2.99 24.48
C PHE A 119 -11.86 4.40 25.01
N PHE A 120 -10.66 4.92 24.76
CA PHE A 120 -10.31 6.32 25.04
C PHE A 120 -9.67 6.93 23.80
N LYS A 121 -10.32 7.95 23.21
CA LYS A 121 -9.85 8.70 22.03
C LYS A 121 -8.41 9.24 22.22
N GLY A 122 -7.99 9.49 23.47
CA GLY A 122 -6.66 10.02 23.80
C GLY A 122 -5.52 9.03 23.93
N THR A 123 -5.77 7.73 23.72
CA THR A 123 -4.74 6.69 23.94
C THR A 123 -3.50 6.95 23.09
N SER A 124 -3.66 7.19 21.78
CA SER A 124 -2.54 7.53 20.89
C SER A 124 -1.84 8.83 21.30
N ALA A 125 -2.59 9.87 21.69
CA ALA A 125 -2.02 11.15 22.12
C ALA A 125 -1.16 10.99 23.38
N CYS A 126 -1.60 10.19 24.35
CA CYS A 126 -0.82 9.87 25.55
C CYS A 126 0.47 9.13 25.19
N LEU A 127 0.40 8.08 24.36
CA LEU A 127 1.56 7.29 23.96
C LEU A 127 2.56 8.12 23.14
N SER A 128 2.07 8.97 22.25
CA SER A 128 2.87 9.92 21.47
C SER A 128 3.58 10.94 22.37
N ALA A 129 2.87 11.49 23.36
CA ALA A 129 3.44 12.41 24.35
C ALA A 129 4.48 11.74 25.28
N LEU A 130 4.26 10.48 25.69
CA LEU A 130 5.24 9.71 26.47
C LEU A 130 6.53 9.46 25.67
N LEU A 131 6.40 9.18 24.37
CA LEU A 131 7.55 9.01 23.49
C LEU A 131 8.35 10.31 23.34
N ALA A 132 7.68 11.43 23.04
CA ALA A 132 8.32 12.74 22.88
C ALA A 132 8.97 13.25 24.18
N SER A 133 8.34 12.98 25.33
CA SER A 133 8.90 13.30 26.65
C SER A 133 10.00 12.34 27.10
N GLN A 134 10.25 11.25 26.35
CA GLN A 134 11.21 10.20 26.66
C GLN A 134 10.97 9.47 28.00
N ARG A 135 9.69 9.41 28.41
CA ARG A 135 9.24 8.65 29.58
C ARG A 135 9.04 7.18 29.21
N PHE A 136 10.11 6.55 28.75
CA PHE A 136 10.04 5.23 28.13
C PHE A 136 9.63 4.14 29.13
N ASP A 137 10.12 4.18 30.37
CA ASP A 137 9.80 3.16 31.38
C ASP A 137 8.31 3.13 31.71
N GLU A 138 7.69 4.29 31.84
CA GLU A 138 6.24 4.41 32.08
C GLU A 138 5.43 3.89 30.88
N MET A 139 5.87 4.19 29.66
CA MET A 139 5.25 3.64 28.45
C MET A 139 5.39 2.11 28.37
N MET A 140 6.56 1.56 28.72
CA MET A 140 6.78 0.12 28.75
C MET A 140 5.92 -0.56 29.81
N GLN A 141 5.77 0.05 30.99
CA GLN A 141 4.90 -0.44 32.06
C GLN A 141 3.42 -0.41 31.65
N LEU A 142 2.97 0.71 31.06
CA LEU A 142 1.61 0.89 30.59
C LEU A 142 1.22 -0.13 29.51
N LEU A 143 2.17 -0.46 28.62
CA LEU A 143 1.96 -1.39 27.51
C LEU A 143 2.40 -2.83 27.80
N ALA A 144 2.72 -3.18 29.05
CA ALA A 144 3.28 -4.48 29.41
C ALA A 144 2.38 -5.65 28.99
N SER A 145 1.06 -5.55 29.26
CA SER A 145 0.06 -6.56 28.92
C SER A 145 -0.67 -6.33 27.60
N GLU A 146 -0.34 -5.26 26.87
CA GLU A 146 -1.01 -4.96 25.60
C GLU A 146 -0.45 -5.80 24.46
N THR A 147 -1.34 -6.30 23.62
CA THR A 147 -1.05 -7.13 22.43
C THR A 147 -1.57 -6.50 21.14
N PHE A 148 -2.45 -5.50 21.24
CA PHE A 148 -3.02 -4.80 20.09
C PHE A 148 -1.97 -3.92 19.43
N TRP A 149 -1.63 -4.27 18.19
CA TRP A 149 -0.53 -3.65 17.45
C TRP A 149 -0.57 -2.11 17.39
N PRO A 150 -1.72 -1.45 17.12
CA PRO A 150 -1.78 0.01 17.08
C PRO A 150 -1.29 0.71 18.35
N TYR A 151 -1.41 0.08 19.52
CA TYR A 151 -0.85 0.58 20.77
C TYR A 151 0.54 0.01 21.04
N LYS A 152 0.75 -1.28 20.79
CA LYS A 152 2.02 -1.93 21.09
C LYS A 152 3.17 -1.40 20.24
N GLN A 153 2.93 -0.91 19.03
CA GLN A 153 3.97 -0.25 18.21
C GLN A 153 4.67 0.92 18.94
N TRP A 154 4.01 1.60 19.88
CA TRP A 154 4.62 2.69 20.65
C TRP A 154 5.75 2.21 21.55
N SER A 155 5.61 1.02 22.15
CA SER A 155 6.70 0.38 22.89
C SER A 155 7.88 0.00 21.99
N VAL A 156 7.62 -0.41 20.74
CA VAL A 156 8.66 -0.66 19.73
C VAL A 156 9.39 0.64 19.39
N LYS A 157 8.65 1.73 19.13
CA LYS A 157 9.22 3.08 18.91
C LYS A 157 10.07 3.55 20.10
N ALA A 158 9.63 3.28 21.33
CA ALA A 158 10.39 3.59 22.54
C ALA A 158 11.73 2.85 22.61
N LEU A 159 11.76 1.56 22.26
CA LEU A 159 13.00 0.78 22.16
C LEU A 159 13.93 1.33 21.08
N LEU A 160 13.39 1.77 19.95
CA LEU A 160 14.18 2.39 18.88
C LEU A 160 14.79 3.72 19.32
N ALA A 161 14.04 4.56 20.02
CA ALA A 161 14.56 5.82 20.56
C ALA A 161 15.71 5.59 21.58
N GLN A 162 15.71 4.45 22.27
CA GLN A 162 16.80 4.01 23.16
C GLN A 162 17.96 3.31 22.42
N GLY A 163 17.90 3.18 21.09
CA GLY A 163 18.91 2.45 20.31
C GLY A 163 18.84 0.91 20.41
N ARG A 164 17.83 0.35 21.08
CA ARG A 164 17.63 -1.09 21.31
C ARG A 164 16.98 -1.78 20.11
N LYS A 165 17.56 -1.60 18.92
CA LYS A 165 16.96 -1.99 17.63
C LYS A 165 16.64 -3.48 17.51
N ALA A 166 17.56 -4.36 17.94
CA ALA A 166 17.34 -5.81 17.88
C ALA A 166 16.18 -6.26 18.77
N GLU A 167 16.00 -5.61 19.93
CA GLU A 167 14.89 -5.89 20.82
C GLU A 167 13.56 -5.35 20.27
N ALA A 168 13.59 -4.17 19.65
CA ALA A 168 12.44 -3.59 18.96
C ALA A 168 11.89 -4.55 17.89
N VAL A 169 12.77 -5.16 17.07
CA VAL A 169 12.36 -6.18 16.09
C VAL A 169 11.74 -7.41 16.77
N ARG A 170 12.38 -7.95 17.82
CA ARG A 170 11.82 -9.11 18.55
C ARG A 170 10.44 -8.82 19.14
N GLN A 171 10.27 -7.63 19.69
CA GLN A 171 9.02 -7.21 20.28
C GLN A 171 7.94 -6.99 19.22
N ALA A 172 8.29 -6.39 18.08
CA ALA A 172 7.36 -6.24 16.97
C ALA A 172 6.87 -7.61 16.45
N GLU A 173 7.78 -8.56 16.25
CA GLU A 173 7.45 -9.94 15.87
C GLU A 173 6.55 -10.65 16.89
N ALA A 174 6.78 -10.45 18.18
CA ALA A 174 5.97 -11.05 19.24
C ALA A 174 4.51 -10.55 19.26
N CYS A 175 4.20 -9.47 18.54
CA CYS A 175 2.85 -8.93 18.44
C CYS A 175 2.01 -9.59 17.34
N ARG A 176 2.59 -10.47 16.53
CA ARG A 176 1.85 -11.16 15.46
C ARG A 176 0.78 -12.08 16.05
N SER A 177 -0.40 -12.03 15.46
CA SER A 177 -1.54 -12.87 15.81
C SER A 177 -2.41 -13.06 14.56
N PRO A 178 -3.35 -14.02 14.57
CA PRO A 178 -4.29 -14.21 13.45
C PRO A 178 -5.13 -12.97 13.11
N TRP A 179 -5.20 -12.01 14.03
CA TRP A 179 -5.99 -10.78 13.91
C TRP A 179 -5.13 -9.52 13.77
N SER A 180 -3.79 -9.64 13.73
CA SER A 180 -2.91 -8.49 13.55
C SER A 180 -2.77 -8.12 12.08
N ASN A 181 -2.56 -6.82 11.85
CA ASN A 181 -2.10 -6.34 10.56
C ASN A 181 -0.60 -6.63 10.40
N ASP A 182 -0.29 -7.84 9.93
CA ASP A 182 1.09 -8.31 9.71
C ASP A 182 1.91 -7.37 8.82
N ARG A 183 1.28 -6.71 7.84
CA ARG A 183 1.94 -5.73 6.97
C ARG A 183 2.48 -4.56 7.77
N ALA A 184 1.76 -4.07 8.77
CA ALA A 184 2.23 -2.96 9.61
C ALA A 184 3.42 -3.37 10.48
N VAL A 185 3.46 -4.64 10.93
CA VAL A 185 4.63 -5.22 11.61
C VAL A 185 5.81 -5.33 10.64
N ASP A 186 5.57 -5.82 9.41
CA ASP A 186 6.60 -5.96 8.37
C ASP A 186 7.24 -4.61 8.03
N VAL A 187 6.44 -3.55 7.85
CA VAL A 187 6.94 -2.18 7.59
C VAL A 187 7.83 -1.69 8.73
N MET A 188 7.38 -1.83 9.98
CA MET A 188 8.17 -1.41 11.15
C MET A 188 9.48 -2.19 11.23
N CYS A 189 9.44 -3.52 11.14
CA CYS A 189 10.65 -4.35 11.19
C CYS A 189 11.62 -4.04 10.03
N GLU A 190 11.10 -3.80 8.83
CA GLU A 190 11.90 -3.41 7.67
C GLU A 190 12.65 -2.09 7.93
N GLU A 191 11.94 -1.06 8.39
CA GLU A 191 12.52 0.26 8.70
C GLU A 191 13.64 0.16 9.74
N ILE A 192 13.44 -0.66 10.78
CA ILE A 192 14.43 -0.87 11.84
C ILE A 192 15.70 -1.50 11.27
N LEU A 193 15.58 -2.55 10.47
CA LEU A 193 16.72 -3.25 9.86
C LEU A 193 17.45 -2.36 8.84
N LEU A 194 16.71 -1.62 8.01
CA LEU A 194 17.30 -0.67 7.06
C LEU A 194 18.07 0.45 7.77
N SER A 195 17.51 1.02 8.85
CA SER A 195 18.22 2.01 9.66
C SER A 195 19.49 1.47 10.34
N SER A 196 19.65 0.14 10.37
CA SER A 196 20.80 -0.56 10.96
C SER A 196 21.81 -1.02 9.89
N GLY A 197 21.60 -0.68 8.61
CA GLY A 197 22.44 -1.14 7.50
C GLY A 197 22.23 -2.61 7.13
N LEU A 198 21.21 -3.28 7.66
CA LEU A 198 20.91 -4.70 7.43
C LEU A 198 19.94 -4.88 6.25
N ALA A 199 20.24 -4.25 5.11
CA ALA A 199 19.35 -4.21 3.94
C ALA A 199 19.02 -5.61 3.38
N GLU A 200 20.00 -6.51 3.36
CA GLU A 200 19.81 -7.90 2.92
C GLU A 200 18.85 -8.69 3.81
N GLU A 201 18.91 -8.48 5.12
CA GLU A 201 17.99 -9.13 6.06
C GLU A 201 16.59 -8.50 5.98
N ALA A 202 16.52 -7.17 5.88
CA ALA A 202 15.28 -6.43 5.72
C ALA A 202 14.50 -6.92 4.48
N TYR A 203 15.19 -7.03 3.36
CA TYR A 203 14.62 -7.49 2.10
C TYR A 203 14.04 -8.90 2.22
N ARG A 204 14.85 -9.85 2.68
CA ARG A 204 14.51 -11.27 2.73
C ARG A 204 13.34 -11.56 3.67
N ARG A 205 13.29 -10.86 4.81
CA ARG A 205 12.28 -11.11 5.87
C ARG A 205 11.00 -10.31 5.65
N TYR A 206 11.12 -9.06 5.21
CA TYR A 206 10.03 -8.10 5.23
C TYR A 206 9.79 -7.40 3.89
N GLY A 207 10.83 -7.15 3.10
CA GLY A 207 10.75 -6.30 1.90
C GLY A 207 9.70 -6.75 0.89
N LEU A 208 9.49 -8.05 0.73
CA LEU A 208 8.49 -8.60 -0.18
C LEU A 208 7.03 -8.46 0.32
N ARG A 209 6.83 -8.31 1.64
CA ARG A 209 5.50 -8.30 2.30
C ARG A 209 5.08 -6.90 2.78
N ALA A 210 6.04 -6.07 3.19
CA ALA A 210 5.81 -4.74 3.73
C ALA A 210 5.12 -3.80 2.72
N HIS A 211 5.35 -4.01 1.43
CA HIS A 211 4.93 -3.09 0.36
C HIS A 211 3.81 -3.64 -0.53
N THR A 212 3.07 -4.67 -0.11
CA THR A 212 1.93 -5.17 -0.91
C THR A 212 0.87 -4.08 -1.06
N THR A 213 0.57 -3.71 -2.29
CA THR A 213 -0.42 -2.67 -2.67
C THR A 213 -1.60 -3.28 -3.43
N GLY A 214 -2.59 -2.44 -3.80
CA GLY A 214 -3.78 -2.89 -4.55
C GLY A 214 -3.51 -3.50 -5.94
N SER A 215 -2.28 -3.45 -6.45
CA SER A 215 -1.90 -4.19 -7.67
C SER A 215 -0.49 -4.76 -7.59
N TYR A 216 -0.26 -5.85 -8.33
CA TYR A 216 1.04 -6.50 -8.45
C TYR A 216 2.11 -5.56 -9.05
N ALA A 217 1.75 -4.79 -10.08
CA ALA A 217 2.66 -3.81 -10.69
C ALA A 217 3.03 -2.67 -9.73
N ALA A 218 2.08 -2.16 -8.93
CA ALA A 218 2.38 -1.14 -7.93
C ALA A 218 3.24 -1.70 -6.78
N THR A 219 2.99 -2.96 -6.37
CA THR A 219 3.81 -3.67 -5.38
C THR A 219 5.25 -3.80 -5.86
N PHE A 220 5.45 -4.27 -7.10
CA PHE A 220 6.78 -4.38 -7.71
C PHE A 220 7.52 -3.03 -7.73
N ARG A 221 6.86 -1.95 -8.18
CA ARG A 221 7.46 -0.61 -8.17
C ARG A 221 7.82 -0.12 -6.78
N ALA A 222 6.97 -0.39 -5.78
CA ALA A 222 7.22 0.01 -4.40
C ALA A 222 8.47 -0.70 -3.82
N VAL A 223 8.59 -2.02 -4.03
CA VAL A 223 9.75 -2.79 -3.57
C VAL A 223 11.03 -2.37 -4.30
N THR A 224 11.00 -2.23 -5.63
CA THR A 224 12.18 -1.79 -6.40
C THR A 224 12.63 -0.38 -6.01
N LYS A 225 11.69 0.53 -5.69
CA LYS A 225 12.02 1.86 -5.17
C LYS A 225 12.67 1.79 -3.78
N ARG A 226 12.24 0.84 -2.94
CA ARG A 226 12.77 0.66 -1.58
C ARG A 226 14.17 0.04 -1.57
N TYR A 227 14.47 -0.84 -2.54
CA TYR A 227 15.74 -1.55 -2.69
C TYR A 227 16.39 -1.24 -4.04
N PRO A 228 16.91 -0.01 -4.23
CA PRO A 228 17.45 0.43 -5.52
C PRO A 228 18.72 -0.33 -5.94
N ASP A 229 19.45 -0.91 -4.98
CA ASP A 229 20.70 -1.65 -5.24
C ASP A 229 20.45 -3.08 -5.75
N ARG A 230 19.20 -3.55 -5.78
CA ARG A 230 18.84 -4.88 -6.29
C ARG A 230 18.41 -4.82 -7.74
N ALA A 231 18.76 -5.84 -8.50
CA ALA A 231 18.30 -5.96 -9.87
C ALA A 231 16.77 -6.12 -9.89
N ALA A 232 16.08 -5.23 -10.62
CA ALA A 232 14.63 -5.25 -10.73
C ALA A 232 14.08 -6.62 -11.21
N ARG A 233 14.85 -7.34 -12.02
CA ARG A 233 14.50 -8.68 -12.49
C ARG A 233 14.48 -9.74 -11.38
N GLU A 234 15.42 -9.65 -10.44
CA GLU A 234 15.51 -10.51 -9.26
C GLU A 234 14.36 -10.19 -8.30
N VAL A 235 14.12 -8.89 -8.05
CA VAL A 235 13.00 -8.46 -7.21
C VAL A 235 11.66 -8.99 -7.71
N LEU A 236 11.45 -8.94 -9.02
CA LEU A 236 10.24 -9.48 -9.62
C LEU A 236 10.16 -11.02 -9.49
N ALA A 237 11.28 -11.74 -9.61
CA ALA A 237 11.30 -13.19 -9.44
C ALA A 237 10.96 -13.59 -8.00
N ASP A 238 11.53 -12.91 -7.02
CA ASP A 238 11.29 -13.14 -5.60
C ASP A 238 9.83 -12.85 -5.24
N LEU A 239 9.27 -11.76 -5.76
CA LEU A 239 7.86 -11.42 -5.60
C LEU A 239 6.94 -12.47 -6.21
N VAL A 240 7.24 -12.98 -7.41
CA VAL A 240 6.48 -14.09 -8.03
C VAL A 240 6.51 -15.31 -7.13
N GLY A 241 7.67 -15.63 -6.53
CA GLY A 241 7.83 -16.73 -5.58
C GLY A 241 6.96 -16.62 -4.31
N THR A 242 6.51 -15.41 -3.95
CA THR A 242 5.60 -15.22 -2.81
C THR A 242 4.15 -15.63 -3.09
N THR A 243 3.78 -15.81 -4.36
CA THR A 243 2.40 -16.17 -4.78
C THR A 243 2.38 -17.35 -5.76
N PRO A 244 2.74 -18.58 -5.33
CA PRO A 244 2.71 -19.75 -6.20
C PRO A 244 1.32 -20.00 -6.80
N GLY A 245 1.25 -20.28 -8.10
CA GLY A 245 0.01 -20.49 -8.85
C GLY A 245 -0.68 -19.22 -9.33
N LEU A 246 -0.15 -18.03 -9.01
CA LEU A 246 -0.65 -16.73 -9.45
C LEU A 246 0.40 -15.96 -10.27
N GLU A 247 1.35 -16.65 -10.91
CA GLU A 247 2.48 -16.10 -11.64
C GLU A 247 2.04 -15.06 -12.70
N GLY A 248 0.99 -15.36 -13.46
CA GLY A 248 0.39 -14.51 -14.48
C GLY A 248 -0.13 -13.17 -13.94
N LYS A 249 -0.41 -13.05 -12.64
CA LYS A 249 -0.77 -11.75 -12.03
C LYS A 249 0.37 -10.73 -12.11
N TRP A 250 1.61 -11.21 -12.22
CA TRP A 250 2.81 -10.39 -12.38
C TRP A 250 3.13 -10.05 -13.84
N PHE A 251 2.34 -10.51 -14.82
CA PHE A 251 2.53 -10.23 -16.25
C PHE A 251 2.68 -8.72 -16.53
N ALA A 252 1.77 -7.91 -16.02
CA ALA A 252 1.81 -6.46 -16.23
C ALA A 252 3.08 -5.83 -15.63
N ALA A 253 3.51 -6.30 -14.45
CA ALA A 253 4.74 -5.82 -13.82
C ALA A 253 5.98 -6.17 -14.67
N ALA A 254 6.07 -7.39 -15.18
CA ALA A 254 7.14 -7.83 -16.07
C ALA A 254 7.18 -7.02 -17.38
N LYS A 255 6.01 -6.87 -18.01
CA LYS A 255 5.85 -6.13 -19.27
C LYS A 255 6.22 -4.66 -19.12
N ASP A 256 5.70 -3.99 -18.10
CA ASP A 256 5.97 -2.57 -17.85
C ASP A 256 7.45 -2.31 -17.49
N ALA A 257 8.13 -3.32 -16.96
CA ALA A 257 9.57 -3.29 -16.67
C ALA A 257 10.46 -3.64 -17.88
N GLY A 258 9.87 -3.97 -19.04
CA GLY A 258 10.61 -4.39 -20.24
C GLY A 258 11.09 -5.85 -20.23
N PHE A 259 10.73 -6.66 -19.24
CA PHE A 259 11.10 -8.08 -19.17
C PHE A 259 10.11 -8.94 -19.98
N LEU A 260 10.03 -8.69 -21.28
CA LEU A 260 9.00 -9.24 -22.17
C LEU A 260 9.01 -10.77 -22.23
N ASP A 261 10.18 -11.39 -22.37
CA ASP A 261 10.31 -12.86 -22.35
C ASP A 261 9.83 -13.48 -21.04
N TYR A 262 10.13 -12.80 -19.93
CA TYR A 262 9.67 -13.24 -18.62
C TYR A 262 8.17 -13.03 -18.45
N ALA A 263 7.61 -11.94 -18.98
CA ALA A 263 6.16 -11.72 -18.98
C ALA A 263 5.44 -12.88 -19.68
N ILE A 264 5.92 -13.32 -20.85
CA ILE A 264 5.36 -14.50 -21.54
C ILE A 264 5.52 -15.78 -20.72
N THR A 265 6.67 -15.96 -20.07
CA THR A 265 6.90 -17.11 -19.17
C THR A 265 5.84 -17.15 -18.05
N LEU A 266 5.61 -16.01 -17.38
CA LEU A 266 4.60 -15.90 -16.32
C LEU A 266 3.18 -16.18 -16.85
N ALA A 267 2.85 -15.68 -18.04
CA ALA A 267 1.54 -15.88 -18.66
C ALA A 267 1.28 -17.34 -19.09
N ARG A 268 2.34 -18.13 -19.30
CA ARG A 268 2.23 -19.57 -19.55
C ARG A 268 2.08 -20.39 -18.27
N LEU A 269 2.63 -19.91 -17.15
CA LEU A 269 2.59 -20.61 -15.87
C LEU A 269 1.23 -20.52 -15.18
N SER A 270 0.56 -19.36 -15.28
CA SER A 270 -0.80 -19.22 -14.76
C SER A 270 -1.66 -18.25 -15.59
N PRO A 271 -2.99 -18.31 -15.45
CA PRO A 271 -3.90 -17.45 -16.21
C PRO A 271 -3.64 -15.95 -16.03
N VAL A 272 -3.62 -15.24 -17.16
CA VAL A 272 -3.68 -13.77 -17.26
C VAL A 272 -5.04 -13.40 -17.84
N ASP A 273 -5.58 -12.25 -17.46
CA ASP A 273 -6.76 -11.72 -18.12
C ASP A 273 -6.53 -11.61 -19.64
N PRO A 274 -7.30 -12.32 -20.48
CA PRO A 274 -7.04 -12.36 -21.92
C PRO A 274 -7.16 -10.99 -22.61
N LYS A 275 -7.98 -10.08 -22.10
CA LYS A 275 -8.06 -8.70 -22.61
C LYS A 275 -6.77 -7.93 -22.37
N THR A 276 -6.07 -8.21 -21.27
CA THR A 276 -4.75 -7.62 -20.98
C THR A 276 -3.68 -8.15 -21.96
N LEU A 277 -3.71 -9.44 -22.28
CA LEU A 277 -2.84 -10.04 -23.29
C LEU A 277 -3.15 -9.53 -24.71
N ALA A 278 -4.44 -9.39 -25.07
CA ALA A 278 -4.87 -8.87 -26.36
C ALA A 278 -4.40 -7.43 -26.59
N ARG A 279 -4.53 -6.56 -25.56
CA ARG A 279 -3.99 -5.20 -25.60
C ARG A 279 -2.47 -5.19 -25.75
N ALA A 280 -1.75 -6.04 -25.02
CA ALA A 280 -0.31 -6.16 -25.15
C ALA A 280 0.12 -6.61 -26.55
N ALA A 281 -0.59 -7.58 -27.16
CA ALA A 281 -0.32 -8.03 -28.52
C ALA A 281 -0.48 -6.90 -29.56
N ARG A 282 -1.54 -6.09 -29.42
CA ARG A 282 -1.76 -4.92 -30.27
C ARG A 282 -0.67 -3.86 -30.08
N ASP A 283 -0.40 -3.49 -28.83
CA ASP A 283 0.47 -2.35 -28.50
C ASP A 283 1.94 -2.61 -28.87
N PHE A 284 2.36 -3.88 -28.91
CA PHE A 284 3.74 -4.28 -29.20
C PHE A 284 3.92 -4.91 -30.59
N ALA A 285 2.89 -4.90 -31.45
CA ALA A 285 2.95 -5.59 -32.74
C ALA A 285 4.09 -5.08 -33.65
N GLU A 286 4.39 -3.78 -33.59
CA GLU A 286 5.42 -3.13 -34.41
C GLU A 286 6.80 -3.14 -33.76
N SER A 287 6.87 -2.87 -32.45
CA SER A 287 8.14 -2.70 -31.74
C SER A 287 8.77 -4.02 -31.30
N GLU A 288 7.95 -4.98 -30.87
CA GLU A 288 8.40 -6.22 -30.22
C GLU A 288 7.57 -7.40 -30.74
N SER A 289 7.62 -7.64 -32.05
CA SER A 289 6.71 -8.56 -32.73
C SER A 289 6.75 -10.00 -32.20
N VAL A 290 7.89 -10.50 -31.73
CA VAL A 290 7.97 -11.86 -31.14
C VAL A 290 7.14 -11.95 -29.85
N PHE A 291 7.23 -10.94 -28.98
CA PHE A 291 6.42 -10.85 -27.78
C PHE A 291 4.92 -10.71 -28.11
N ALA A 292 4.59 -9.88 -29.10
CA ALA A 292 3.21 -9.65 -29.52
C ALA A 292 2.53 -10.91 -30.07
N ILE A 293 3.25 -11.74 -30.84
CA ILE A 293 2.77 -13.04 -31.30
C ILE A 293 2.39 -13.91 -30.10
N GLU A 294 3.29 -14.08 -29.13
CA GLU A 294 3.04 -14.95 -27.97
C GLU A 294 1.90 -14.42 -27.09
N ALA A 295 1.86 -13.11 -26.84
CA ALA A 295 0.77 -12.49 -26.08
C ALA A 295 -0.59 -12.68 -26.78
N GLY A 296 -0.67 -12.51 -28.09
CA GLY A 296 -1.90 -12.66 -28.85
C GLY A 296 -2.38 -14.12 -28.91
N LEU A 297 -1.46 -15.07 -29.04
CA LEU A 297 -1.79 -16.50 -28.97
C LEU A 297 -2.29 -16.88 -27.58
N LEU A 298 -1.62 -16.47 -26.50
CA LEU A 298 -2.08 -16.72 -25.14
C LEU A 298 -3.44 -16.06 -24.84
N ALA A 299 -3.72 -14.89 -25.41
CA ALA A 299 -5.03 -14.25 -25.30
C ALA A 299 -6.13 -15.11 -25.95
N ILE A 300 -5.91 -15.57 -27.18
CA ILE A 300 -6.85 -16.44 -27.90
C ILE A 300 -7.04 -17.76 -27.16
N GLU A 301 -5.97 -18.30 -26.57
CA GLU A 301 -6.06 -19.47 -25.70
C GLU A 301 -6.98 -19.23 -24.51
N GLY A 302 -6.78 -18.10 -23.82
CA GLY A 302 -7.58 -17.72 -22.68
C GLY A 302 -9.06 -17.55 -23.04
N PHE A 303 -9.36 -16.87 -24.15
CA PHE A 303 -10.73 -16.75 -24.66
C PHE A 303 -11.34 -18.11 -25.00
N ALA A 304 -10.57 -19.01 -25.65
CA ALA A 304 -11.04 -20.36 -25.97
C ALA A 304 -11.30 -21.20 -24.71
N ASN A 305 -10.55 -20.96 -23.63
CA ASN A 305 -10.78 -21.58 -22.32
C ASN A 305 -11.95 -20.94 -21.53
N GLY A 306 -12.62 -19.92 -22.08
CA GLY A 306 -13.72 -19.21 -21.41
C GLY A 306 -13.26 -18.23 -20.33
N LEU A 307 -11.99 -17.80 -20.36
CA LEU A 307 -11.45 -16.80 -19.43
C LEU A 307 -11.77 -15.37 -19.88
N GLY A 308 -11.83 -14.46 -18.92
CA GLY A 308 -12.08 -13.02 -19.13
C GLY A 308 -13.48 -12.59 -18.72
N PHE A 309 -13.62 -11.33 -18.32
CA PHE A 309 -14.89 -10.73 -17.91
C PHE A 309 -15.47 -9.89 -19.05
N GLU A 310 -16.76 -10.06 -19.35
CA GLU A 310 -17.49 -9.33 -20.42
C GLU A 310 -16.75 -9.34 -21.76
N VAL A 311 -16.26 -10.51 -22.18
CA VAL A 311 -15.50 -10.65 -23.43
C VAL A 311 -16.41 -10.44 -24.64
N THR A 312 -15.95 -9.62 -25.59
CA THR A 312 -16.64 -9.34 -26.85
C THR A 312 -15.84 -9.87 -28.05
N GLY A 313 -16.48 -10.00 -29.21
CA GLY A 313 -15.79 -10.40 -30.44
C GLY A 313 -14.66 -9.44 -30.84
N ALA A 314 -14.75 -8.16 -30.44
CA ALA A 314 -13.70 -7.17 -30.68
C ALA A 314 -12.41 -7.48 -29.90
N ASP A 315 -12.53 -8.05 -28.69
CA ASP A 315 -11.37 -8.44 -27.88
C ASP A 315 -10.62 -9.61 -28.52
N VAL A 316 -11.36 -10.61 -29.04
CA VAL A 316 -10.80 -11.74 -29.79
C VAL A 316 -10.10 -11.26 -31.05
N LEU A 317 -10.74 -10.34 -31.78
CA LEU A 317 -10.18 -9.80 -33.01
C LEU A 317 -8.91 -8.98 -32.74
N MET A 318 -8.87 -8.20 -31.66
CA MET A 318 -7.69 -7.44 -31.26
C MET A 318 -6.47 -8.34 -31.06
N ALA A 319 -6.65 -9.47 -30.35
CA ALA A 319 -5.59 -10.45 -30.16
C ALA A 319 -5.13 -11.07 -31.49
N TYR A 320 -6.07 -11.46 -32.35
CA TYR A 320 -5.76 -12.07 -33.65
C TYR A 320 -5.03 -11.11 -34.58
N VAL A 321 -5.54 -9.89 -34.74
CA VAL A 321 -4.92 -8.87 -35.60
C VAL A 321 -3.53 -8.52 -35.06
N GLY A 322 -3.38 -8.32 -33.76
CA GLY A 322 -2.06 -8.06 -33.15
C GLY A 322 -1.05 -9.16 -33.45
N ALA A 323 -1.42 -10.44 -33.24
CA ALA A 323 -0.54 -11.56 -33.52
C ALA A 323 -0.22 -11.72 -35.02
N MET A 324 -1.18 -11.50 -35.92
CA MET A 324 -0.98 -11.62 -37.36
C MET A 324 -0.15 -10.48 -37.96
N THR A 325 -0.36 -9.24 -37.48
CA THR A 325 0.48 -8.09 -37.85
C THR A 325 1.92 -8.34 -37.41
N ALA A 326 2.11 -8.73 -36.14
CA ALA A 326 3.42 -9.05 -35.61
C ALA A 326 4.08 -10.23 -36.36
N GLY A 327 3.32 -11.28 -36.67
CA GLY A 327 3.78 -12.41 -37.48
C GLY A 327 4.22 -12.01 -38.88
N THR A 328 3.58 -11.00 -39.48
CA THR A 328 3.96 -10.49 -40.81
C THR A 328 5.27 -9.72 -40.74
N ASN A 329 5.46 -8.91 -39.70
CA ASN A 329 6.68 -8.10 -39.51
C ASN A 329 7.95 -8.93 -39.35
N VAL A 330 7.84 -10.17 -38.83
CA VAL A 330 8.98 -11.09 -38.66
C VAL A 330 8.91 -12.30 -39.59
N GLU A 331 8.10 -12.25 -40.64
CA GLU A 331 7.94 -13.32 -41.65
C GLU A 331 7.52 -14.70 -41.08
N ARG A 332 6.86 -14.72 -39.91
CA ARG A 332 6.35 -15.93 -39.23
C ARG A 332 4.84 -16.12 -39.36
N SER A 333 4.16 -15.36 -40.20
CA SER A 333 2.72 -15.48 -40.46
C SER A 333 2.22 -16.92 -40.71
N PRO A 334 2.92 -17.78 -41.49
CA PRO A 334 2.49 -19.17 -41.66
C PRO A 334 2.47 -19.96 -40.34
N GLU A 335 3.49 -19.78 -39.50
CA GLU A 335 3.58 -20.43 -38.19
C GLU A 335 2.45 -19.98 -37.25
N VAL A 336 2.19 -18.68 -37.18
CA VAL A 336 1.12 -18.11 -36.36
C VAL A 336 -0.24 -18.69 -36.77
N ARG A 337 -0.51 -18.79 -38.09
CA ARG A 337 -1.74 -19.40 -38.60
C ARG A 337 -1.87 -20.87 -38.23
N VAL A 338 -0.78 -21.65 -38.29
CA VAL A 338 -0.79 -23.07 -37.90
C VAL A 338 -1.13 -23.23 -36.42
N ARG A 339 -0.47 -22.46 -35.54
CA ARG A 339 -0.74 -22.49 -34.10
C ARG A 339 -2.17 -22.10 -33.77
N LEU A 340 -2.67 -21.03 -34.39
CA LEU A 340 -4.07 -20.60 -34.25
C LEU A 340 -5.05 -21.68 -34.73
N ALA A 341 -4.82 -22.27 -35.89
CA ALA A 341 -5.68 -23.32 -36.42
C ALA A 341 -5.70 -24.55 -35.50
N GLU A 342 -4.56 -24.94 -34.94
CA GLU A 342 -4.47 -26.05 -33.99
C GLU A 342 -5.25 -25.77 -32.70
N MET A 343 -5.05 -24.59 -32.10
CA MET A 343 -5.79 -24.18 -30.91
C MET A 343 -7.30 -24.16 -31.15
N LEU A 344 -7.72 -23.65 -32.31
CA LEU A 344 -9.12 -23.58 -32.68
C LEU A 344 -9.71 -24.94 -33.05
N ARG A 345 -8.93 -25.98 -33.36
CA ARG A 345 -9.46 -27.35 -33.55
C ARG A 345 -9.86 -27.99 -32.22
N GLN A 346 -9.20 -27.63 -31.12
CA GLN A 346 -9.51 -28.16 -29.80
C GLN A 346 -10.86 -27.63 -29.30
N GLU A 347 -11.77 -28.53 -28.93
CA GLU A 347 -13.04 -28.15 -28.33
C GLU A 347 -12.85 -27.75 -26.87
N ARG A 348 -13.05 -26.46 -26.59
CA ARG A 348 -12.99 -25.84 -25.28
C ARG A 348 -14.23 -24.95 -25.11
N VAL A 349 -14.51 -24.55 -23.88
CA VAL A 349 -15.74 -23.83 -23.49
C VAL A 349 -16.02 -22.61 -24.37
N GLY A 350 -14.99 -21.82 -24.70
CA GLY A 350 -15.10 -20.61 -25.51
C GLY A 350 -14.76 -20.79 -27.00
N THR A 351 -14.37 -21.99 -27.46
CA THR A 351 -13.90 -22.19 -28.84
C THR A 351 -14.94 -21.79 -29.89
N VAL A 352 -16.23 -22.09 -29.66
CA VAL A 352 -17.31 -21.72 -30.59
C VAL A 352 -17.41 -20.20 -30.74
N PHE A 353 -17.37 -19.48 -29.63
CA PHE A 353 -17.40 -18.01 -29.61
C PHE A 353 -16.19 -17.42 -30.34
N VAL A 354 -14.99 -17.93 -30.07
CA VAL A 354 -13.76 -17.47 -30.73
C VAL A 354 -13.82 -17.72 -32.24
N ARG A 355 -14.26 -18.92 -32.67
CA ARG A 355 -14.43 -19.24 -34.11
C ARG A 355 -15.45 -18.33 -34.78
N GLN A 356 -16.58 -18.03 -34.12
CA GLN A 356 -17.58 -17.11 -34.64
C GLN A 356 -17.01 -15.69 -34.78
N ALA A 357 -16.32 -15.18 -33.76
CA ALA A 357 -15.71 -13.86 -33.80
C ALA A 357 -14.69 -13.72 -34.95
N LEU A 358 -13.89 -14.75 -35.21
CA LEU A 358 -12.93 -14.76 -36.32
C LEU A 358 -13.59 -15.04 -37.69
N GLY A 359 -14.65 -15.86 -37.73
CA GLY A 359 -15.37 -16.25 -38.94
C GLY A 359 -16.28 -15.18 -39.52
N VAL A 360 -16.81 -14.27 -38.70
CA VAL A 360 -17.66 -13.14 -39.13
C VAL A 360 -16.93 -12.19 -40.12
N LEU A 361 -15.61 -12.25 -40.22
CA LEU A 361 -14.80 -11.47 -41.18
C LEU A 361 -14.35 -12.24 -42.43
N ALA A 362 -14.33 -13.58 -42.41
CA ALA A 362 -14.05 -14.36 -43.63
C ALA A 362 -15.16 -14.20 -44.69
N GLY A 363 -16.35 -13.73 -44.30
CA GLY A 363 -17.47 -13.40 -45.18
C GLY A 363 -17.64 -11.91 -45.52
N LYS A 364 -16.68 -11.05 -45.15
CA LYS A 364 -16.65 -9.61 -45.50
C LYS A 364 -15.34 -9.22 -46.20
N GLY A 365 -14.91 -10.04 -47.16
CA GLY A 365 -13.83 -9.75 -48.10
C GLY A 365 -14.39 -9.43 -49.48
#